data_AF-A0A9D8G188-F1
#
_entry.id   AF-A0A9D8G188-F1
#
_cell.length_a   1.000
_cell.length_b   1.000
_cell.length_c   1.000
_cell.angle_alpha   90.00
_cell.angle_beta   90.00
_cell.angle_gamma   90.00
#
_symmetry.space_group_name_H-M   'P 1'
#
loop_
_entity.id
_entity.type
_entity.pdbx_description
1 polymer ?
#
loop_
_entity_poly.entity_id
_entity_poly.type
_entity_poly.pdbx_seq_one_letter_code
_entity_poly.pdbx_strand_id
1 'polypeptide(L)'
;MAAEVKPLAEITARAINILCDEIGVANTLRFVNQFAAGYGNYTEERDRLFAGMTLDTIVTDIEAQAKPRKKRQARLKGHSRESA
;
A
#
# COMPACT_ATOMS: atom_id res chain seq x y z
N MET A 1 -12.65 35.30 7.07
CA MET A 1 -12.90 33.96 6.49
C MET A 1 -12.60 32.96 7.60
N ALA A 2 -13.62 32.30 8.15
CA ALA A 2 -13.39 31.20 9.09
C ALA A 2 -12.97 29.99 8.25
N ALA A 3 -11.70 29.58 8.37
CA ALA A 3 -11.27 28.34 7.75
C ALA A 3 -12.05 27.19 8.41
N GLU A 4 -12.67 26.36 7.59
CA GLU A 4 -13.35 25.15 8.05
C GLU A 4 -12.29 24.25 8.71
N VAL A 5 -12.31 24.17 10.04
CA VAL A 5 -11.29 23.44 10.80
C VAL A 5 -11.57 21.95 10.65
N LYS A 6 -10.85 21.32 9.72
CA LYS A 6 -10.89 19.87 9.57
C LYS A 6 -10.32 19.18 10.81
N PRO A 7 -10.91 18.05 11.23
CA PRO A 7 -10.33 17.25 12.30
C PRO A 7 -8.88 16.87 11.97
N LEU A 8 -7.99 16.90 12.97
CA LEU A 8 -6.59 16.55 12.77
C LEU A 8 -6.43 15.13 12.18
N ALA A 9 -7.29 14.19 12.57
CA ALA A 9 -7.32 12.84 12.01
C ALA A 9 -7.53 12.83 10.48
N GLU A 10 -8.39 13.70 9.95
CA GLU A 10 -8.63 13.82 8.51
C GLU A 10 -7.40 14.39 7.80
N ILE A 11 -6.78 15.42 8.38
CA ILE A 11 -5.57 16.03 7.86
C ILE A 11 -4.42 15.01 7.84
N THR A 12 -4.24 14.25 8.92
CA THR A 12 -3.21 13.21 9.03
C THR A 12 -3.43 12.09 8.03
N ALA A 13 -4.67 11.59 7.88
CA ALA A 13 -4.98 10.55 6.90
C ALA A 13 -4.66 11.01 5.47
N ARG A 14 -5.03 12.26 5.13
CA ARG A 14 -4.70 12.85 3.83
C ARG A 14 -3.19 13.00 3.63
N ALA A 15 -2.47 13.44 4.65
CA ALA A 15 -1.01 13.60 4.60
C ALA A 15 -0.31 12.25 4.38
N ILE A 16 -0.74 11.19 5.06
CA ILE A 16 -0.18 9.84 4.88
C ILE A 16 -0.34 9.38 3.43
N ASN A 17 -1.53 9.58 2.83
CA ASN A 17 -1.75 9.20 1.42
C ASN A 17 -0.82 9.96 0.47
N ILE A 18 -0.68 11.28 0.65
CA ILE A 18 0.22 12.11 -0.17
C ILE A 18 1.67 11.62 -0.03
N LEU A 19 2.13 11.36 1.20
CA LEU A 19 3.49 10.86 1.43
C LEU A 19 3.70 9.48 0.79
N CYS A 20 2.72 8.59 0.88
CA CYS A 20 2.80 7.28 0.22
C CYS A 20 2.94 7.41 -1.30
N ASP A 21 2.22 8.34 -1.93
CA ASP A 21 2.28 8.59 -3.37
C ASP A 21 3.62 9.21 -3.79
N GLU A 22 4.16 10.13 -3.00
CA GLU A 22 5.36 10.91 -3.36
C GLU A 22 6.68 10.22 -3.00
N ILE A 23 6.78 9.62 -1.82
CA ILE A 23 8.04 9.04 -1.31
C ILE A 23 7.97 7.53 -1.10
N GLY A 24 6.81 6.92 -1.34
CA GLY A 24 6.57 5.49 -1.17
C GLY A 24 6.26 5.10 0.28
N VAL A 25 5.60 3.95 0.44
CA VAL A 25 5.12 3.43 1.74
C VAL A 25 6.27 3.24 2.74
N ALA A 26 7.40 2.67 2.30
CA ALA A 26 8.54 2.39 3.17
C ALA A 26 9.15 3.68 3.77
N ASN A 27 9.35 4.71 2.96
CA ASN A 27 9.90 5.98 3.44
C ASN A 27 8.86 6.77 4.24
N THR A 28 7.58 6.66 3.90
CA THR A 28 6.48 7.26 4.68
C THR A 28 6.44 6.73 6.10
N LEU A 29 6.53 5.40 6.28
CA LEU A 29 6.56 4.80 7.62
C LEU A 29 7.78 5.26 8.42
N ARG A 30 8.97 5.32 7.81
CA ARG A 30 10.17 5.87 8.47
C ARG A 30 9.99 7.33 8.88
N PHE A 31 9.37 8.13 8.01
CA PHE A 31 9.06 9.53 8.29
C PHE A 31 8.08 9.66 9.47
N VAL A 32 7.00 8.89 9.50
CA VAL A 32 6.02 8.97 10.60
C VAL A 32 6.65 8.52 11.92
N ASN A 33 7.44 7.45 11.90
CA ASN A 33 8.13 6.91 13.08
C ASN A 33 9.17 7.86 13.70
N GLN A 34 9.53 8.97 13.04
CA GLN A 34 10.40 9.99 13.65
C GLN A 34 9.66 10.85 14.70
N PHE A 35 8.33 10.99 14.56
CA PHE A 35 7.51 11.87 15.39
C PHE A 35 6.73 11.11 16.46
N ALA A 36 6.68 9.79 16.37
CA ALA A 36 5.99 8.93 17.32
C ALA A 36 6.87 7.74 17.66
N ALA A 37 7.03 7.46 18.95
CA ALA A 37 7.37 6.12 19.39
C ALA A 37 6.20 5.24 18.95
N GLY A 38 6.41 4.35 17.98
CA GLY A 38 5.36 3.49 17.45
C GLY A 38 4.56 2.82 18.57
N TYR A 39 3.28 2.57 18.33
CA TYR A 39 2.39 1.93 19.30
C TYR A 39 2.29 0.42 19.03
N GLY A 40 2.01 -0.35 20.08
CA GLY A 40 1.74 -1.79 19.98
C GLY A 40 3.00 -2.66 20.12
N ASN A 41 2.80 -3.98 20.01
CA ASN A 41 3.87 -4.96 20.02
C ASN A 41 3.91 -5.68 18.67
N TYR A 42 4.62 -5.10 17.70
CA TYR A 42 4.73 -5.68 16.37
C TYR A 42 5.31 -7.10 16.40
N THR A 43 6.12 -7.46 17.39
CA THR A 43 6.62 -8.84 17.53
C THR A 43 5.47 -9.81 17.78
N GLU A 44 4.60 -9.52 18.75
CA GLU A 44 3.41 -10.35 19.02
C GLU A 44 2.41 -10.33 17.87
N GLU A 45 2.16 -9.16 17.28
CA GLU A 45 1.23 -9.01 16.16
C GLU A 45 1.71 -9.77 14.92
N ARG A 46 3.01 -9.66 14.60
CA ARG A 46 3.62 -10.41 13.50
C ARG A 46 3.52 -11.91 13.72
N ASP A 47 3.79 -12.38 14.93
CA ASP A 47 3.70 -13.81 15.22
C ASP A 47 2.24 -14.30 15.07
N ARG A 48 1.24 -13.53 15.53
CA ARG A 48 -0.19 -13.86 15.29
C ARG A 48 -0.57 -13.89 13.81
N LEU A 49 -0.02 -12.98 13.01
CA LEU A 49 -0.36 -12.84 11.59
C LEU A 49 0.39 -13.85 10.70
N PHE A 50 1.63 -14.20 11.04
CA PHE A 50 2.56 -14.85 10.12
C PHE A 50 3.24 -16.11 10.66
N ALA A 51 3.06 -16.52 11.93
CA ALA A 51 3.80 -17.66 12.49
C ALA A 51 3.65 -18.98 11.72
N GLY A 52 2.54 -19.19 11.02
CA GLY A 52 2.29 -20.37 10.19
C GLY A 52 2.66 -20.21 8.72
N MET A 53 3.14 -19.04 8.29
CA MET A 53 3.36 -18.73 6.88
C MET A 53 4.82 -18.99 6.49
N THR A 54 5.03 -19.83 5.48
CA THR A 54 6.38 -20.08 4.95
C THR A 54 6.72 -19.10 3.83
N LEU A 55 8.01 -18.91 3.58
CA LEU A 55 8.48 -18.12 2.44
C LEU A 55 7.91 -18.65 1.12
N ASP A 56 7.88 -19.97 0.94
CA ASP A 56 7.34 -20.60 -0.27
C ASP A 56 5.85 -20.29 -0.48
N THR A 57 5.06 -20.25 0.59
CA THR A 57 3.65 -19.81 0.52
C THR A 57 3.55 -18.37 0.04
N ILE A 58 4.37 -17.46 0.57
CA ILE A 58 4.37 -16.04 0.19
C ILE A 58 4.74 -15.88 -1.29
N VAL A 59 5.80 -16.56 -1.74
CA VAL A 59 6.27 -16.50 -3.14
C VAL A 59 5.19 -17.04 -4.08
N THR A 60 4.57 -18.17 -3.73
CA THR A 60 3.50 -18.78 -4.52
C THR A 60 2.29 -17.85 -4.66
N ASP A 61 1.90 -17.17 -3.58
CA ASP A 61 0.78 -16.23 -3.60
C ASP A 61 1.07 -14.99 -4.47
N ILE A 62 2.30 -14.46 -4.39
CA ILE A 62 2.72 -13.34 -5.24
C ILE A 62 2.68 -13.73 -6.72
N GLU A 63 3.19 -14.91 -7.07
CA GLU A 63 3.18 -15.41 -8.44
C GLU A 63 1.76 -15.69 -8.96
N ALA A 64 0.89 -16.22 -8.10
CA ALA A 64 -0.53 -16.43 -8.42
C ALA A 64 -1.23 -15.09 -8.72
N GLN A 65 -0.95 -14.05 -7.93
CA GLN A 65 -1.50 -12.71 -8.12
C GLN A 65 -0.89 -11.96 -9.31
N ALA A 66 0.27 -12.37 -9.83
CA ALA A 66 0.85 -11.81 -11.05
C ALA A 66 0.11 -12.26 -12.34
N LYS A 67 -0.66 -13.36 -12.29
CA LYS A 67 -1.34 -13.97 -13.45
C LYS A 67 -2.54 -13.20 -14.06
N PRO A 68 -3.15 -12.13 -13.49
CA PRO A 68 -4.16 -11.31 -14.18
C PRO A 68 -3.56 -10.12 -14.96
N ARG A 69 -2.28 -9.74 -14.78
CA ARG A 69 -1.72 -8.54 -15.45
C ARG A 69 -1.58 -8.70 -16.97
N LYS A 70 -1.38 -9.93 -17.48
CA LYS A 70 -1.31 -10.21 -18.93
C LYS A 70 -2.66 -9.99 -19.64
N LYS A 71 -3.80 -10.30 -19.00
CA LYS A 71 -5.14 -10.09 -19.60
C LYS A 71 -5.51 -8.61 -19.72
N ARG A 72 -5.13 -7.75 -18.76
CA ARG A 72 -5.36 -6.28 -18.85
C ARG A 72 -4.52 -5.64 -19.95
N GLN A 73 -3.25 -6.02 -20.10
CA GLN A 73 -2.39 -5.52 -21.18
C GLN A 73 -2.82 -6.00 -22.58
N ALA A 74 -3.33 -7.24 -22.69
CA ALA A 74 -3.90 -7.73 -23.95
C ALA A 74 -5.17 -6.98 -24.37
N ARG A 75 -6.05 -6.64 -23.41
CA ARG A 75 -7.28 -5.88 -23.67
C ARG A 75 -7.02 -4.43 -24.11
N LEU A 76 -5.98 -3.80 -23.56
CA LEU A 76 -5.53 -2.45 -23.96
C LEU A 76 -4.87 -2.43 -25.36
N LYS A 77 -4.16 -3.50 -25.76
CA LYS A 77 -3.55 -3.62 -27.09
C LYS A 77 -4.54 -3.98 -28.20
N GLY A 78 -5.67 -4.62 -27.88
CA GLY A 78 -6.72 -4.94 -28.86
C GLY A 78 -7.50 -3.72 -29.34
N HIS A 79 -7.75 -2.75 -28.46
CA HIS A 79 -8.56 -1.57 -28.78
C HIS A 79 -7.85 -0.54 -29.70
N SER A 80 -6.52 -0.65 -29.87
CA SER A 80 -5.76 0.23 -30.77
C SER A 80 -5.67 -0.28 -32.21
N ARG A 81 -6.22 -1.48 -32.53
CA ARG A 81 -6.19 -2.05 -33.90
C ARG A 81 -7.49 -1.92 -34.67
N GLU A 82 -8.56 -1.44 -34.05
CA GLU A 82 -9.92 -1.38 -34.65
C GLU A 82 -10.38 0.04 -35.00
N SER A 83 -9.45 1.01 -35.05
CA SER A 83 -9.74 2.41 -35.41
C SER A 83 -8.82 2.96 -36.50
N ALA A 84 -8.43 2.11 -37.45
CA ALA A 84 -7.75 2.50 -38.69
C ALA A 84 -8.61 2.12 -39.89
#